data_AF-A0A840V482-F1
#
_entry.id   AF-A0A840V482-F1
#
_cell.length_a   1.000
_cell.length_b   1.000
_cell.length_c   1.000
_cell.angle_alpha   90.00
_cell.angle_beta   90.00
_cell.angle_gamma   90.00
#
_symmetry.space_group_name_H-M   'P 1'
#
loop_
_entity.id
_entity.type
_entity.pdbx_description
1 polymer ?
#
loop_
_entity_poly.entity_id
_entity_poly.type
_entity_poly.pdbx_seq_one_letter_code
_entity_poly.pdbx_strand_id
1 'polypeptide(L)'
;MSKSLSITGWDAAATRGGERSRFHSRSAPRLLSQPSEAENSFLSAWLCVPLLFGAFALLTTAVILKEQPLFWRNAGGYPIWMRDTVRIFFWPFLIIFTGCLGMWSTWLLGAAANRGRSWGSSVTAVTGFWAALGGLMFYMVWNNLENVTDGHHWHYHNPSSLVR
;
A
#
# COMPACT_ATOMS: atom_id res chain seq x y z
N MET A 1 29.49 -24.05 -50.77
CA MET A 1 29.21 -22.86 -51.59
C MET A 1 29.80 -21.66 -50.88
N SER A 2 30.87 -21.08 -51.45
CA SER A 2 31.69 -19.99 -50.89
C SER A 2 31.59 -18.78 -51.83
N LYS A 3 31.35 -17.58 -51.28
CA LYS A 3 31.49 -16.28 -51.94
C LYS A 3 32.11 -15.34 -50.89
N SER A 4 33.43 -15.10 -50.95
CA SER A 4 34.14 -14.06 -51.72
C SER A 4 33.94 -12.65 -51.15
N LEU A 5 34.94 -12.19 -50.39
CA LEU A 5 35.20 -10.79 -50.03
C LEU A 5 35.53 -9.96 -51.27
N SER A 6 35.13 -8.68 -51.28
CA SER A 6 35.78 -7.63 -52.07
C SER A 6 36.06 -6.42 -51.18
N ILE A 7 37.36 -6.12 -51.00
CA ILE A 7 37.93 -4.89 -50.45
C ILE A 7 38.49 -4.10 -51.64
N THR A 8 38.31 -2.77 -51.65
CA THR A 8 39.20 -1.67 -52.19
C THR A 8 38.32 -0.49 -52.65
N GLY A 9 38.63 0.80 -52.51
CA GLY A 9 39.80 1.58 -52.03
C GLY A 9 39.30 2.93 -51.47
N TRP A 10 39.96 3.60 -50.52
CA TRP A 10 41.12 4.51 -50.67
C TRP A 10 40.92 5.64 -51.69
N ASP A 11 40.65 6.86 -51.17
CA ASP A 11 41.13 8.19 -51.60
C ASP A 11 40.77 9.18 -50.47
N ALA A 12 41.69 9.68 -49.65
CA ALA A 12 42.72 10.71 -49.87
C ALA A 12 42.24 12.16 -49.64
N ALA A 13 42.89 12.77 -48.63
CA ALA A 13 43.30 14.18 -48.55
C ALA A 13 42.28 15.31 -48.23
N ALA A 14 42.42 15.78 -46.99
CA ALA A 14 42.80 17.16 -46.62
C ALA A 14 41.88 18.34 -46.97
N THR A 15 41.33 18.97 -45.93
CA THR A 15 41.33 20.44 -45.80
C THR A 15 41.60 20.86 -44.35
N ARG A 16 42.60 21.73 -44.20
CA ARG A 16 42.96 22.46 -42.98
C ARG A 16 42.03 23.66 -42.81
N GLY A 17 41.91 24.11 -41.55
CA GLY A 17 41.75 25.53 -41.22
C GLY A 17 40.37 25.89 -40.68
N GLY A 18 40.32 26.30 -39.42
CA GLY A 18 39.08 26.77 -38.82
C GLY A 18 39.23 27.08 -37.34
N GLU A 19 39.71 28.28 -37.07
CA GLU A 19 39.62 29.03 -35.83
C GLU A 19 38.34 28.82 -34.97
N ARG A 20 38.50 29.16 -33.68
CA ARG A 20 37.46 29.57 -32.71
C ARG A 20 36.53 28.47 -32.21
N SER A 21 36.80 28.03 -30.99
CA SER A 21 36.26 28.73 -29.81
C SER A 21 36.49 27.86 -28.58
N ARG A 22 37.24 28.39 -27.61
CA ARG A 22 37.04 27.98 -26.21
C ARG A 22 35.64 28.41 -25.83
N PHE A 23 34.66 27.58 -26.16
CA PHE A 23 33.37 27.66 -25.51
C PHE A 23 33.61 27.20 -24.08
N HIS A 24 33.76 28.17 -23.18
CA HIS A 24 33.44 27.94 -21.79
C HIS A 24 32.05 27.30 -21.79
N SER A 25 32.01 25.98 -21.56
CA SER A 25 30.82 25.28 -21.11
C SER A 25 30.51 25.86 -19.74
N ARG A 26 29.88 27.05 -19.74
CA ARG A 26 29.07 27.53 -18.64
C ARG A 26 28.09 26.39 -18.41
N SER A 27 28.33 25.64 -17.35
CA SER A 27 27.36 24.77 -16.70
C SER A 27 26.01 25.45 -16.79
N ALA A 28 25.18 25.00 -17.73
CA ALA A 28 23.81 25.42 -17.81
C ALA A 28 23.21 25.22 -16.41
N PRO A 29 22.46 26.19 -15.87
CA PRO A 29 21.75 25.94 -14.62
C PRO A 29 20.97 24.64 -14.83
N ARG A 30 21.16 23.66 -13.94
CA ARG A 30 20.28 22.48 -13.85
C ARG A 30 18.88 23.04 -13.65
N LEU A 31 18.17 23.28 -14.75
CA LEU A 31 16.73 23.34 -14.76
C LEU A 31 16.31 22.07 -14.05
N LEU A 32 15.71 22.23 -12.87
CA LEU A 32 15.10 21.14 -12.11
C LEU A 32 14.23 20.38 -13.09
N SER A 33 14.74 19.26 -13.60
CA SER A 33 14.03 18.42 -14.56
C SER A 33 12.73 18.03 -13.88
N GLN A 34 11.59 18.40 -14.46
CA GLN A 34 10.30 18.05 -13.88
C GLN A 34 10.28 16.53 -13.64
N PRO A 35 9.79 16.08 -12.48
CA PRO A 35 9.66 14.67 -12.19
C PRO A 35 8.83 14.01 -13.30
N SER A 36 9.28 12.85 -13.76
CA SER A 36 8.54 12.11 -14.79
C SER A 36 7.15 11.72 -14.29
N GLU A 37 6.20 11.48 -15.19
CA GLU A 37 4.84 11.05 -14.79
C GLU A 37 4.86 9.81 -13.88
N ALA A 38 5.80 8.89 -14.11
CA ALA A 38 6.02 7.73 -13.27
C ALA A 38 6.48 8.09 -11.84
N GLU A 39 7.28 9.14 -11.69
CA GLU A 39 7.73 9.65 -10.40
C GLU A 39 6.59 10.30 -9.61
N ASN A 40 5.75 11.08 -10.29
CA ASN A 40 4.58 11.70 -9.68
C ASN A 40 3.53 10.64 -9.25
N SER A 41 3.29 9.64 -10.09
CA SER A 41 2.39 8.51 -9.78
C SER A 41 2.88 7.69 -8.59
N PHE A 42 4.19 7.41 -8.52
CA PHE A 42 4.76 6.71 -7.39
C PHE A 42 4.67 7.52 -6.08
N LEU A 43 5.05 8.80 -6.10
CA LEU A 43 4.99 9.66 -4.91
C LEU A 43 3.56 9.81 -4.39
N SER A 44 2.60 9.99 -5.29
CA SER A 44 1.18 10.09 -4.91
C SER A 44 0.64 8.80 -4.28
N ALA A 45 1.09 7.62 -4.74
CA ALA A 45 0.74 6.36 -4.09
C ALA A 45 1.26 6.29 -2.63
N TRP A 46 2.45 6.83 -2.35
CA TRP A 46 2.99 6.88 -0.98
C TRP A 46 2.27 7.88 -0.07
N LEU A 47 1.72 8.95 -0.63
CA LEU A 47 0.89 9.91 0.13
C LEU A 47 -0.38 9.27 0.70
N CYS A 48 -0.84 8.14 0.15
CA CYS A 48 -1.98 7.40 0.68
C CYS A 48 -1.64 6.58 1.94
N VAL A 49 -0.37 6.32 2.25
CA VAL A 49 0.03 5.45 3.37
C VAL A 49 -0.48 5.95 4.73
N PRO A 50 -0.35 7.24 5.10
CA PRO A 50 -0.90 7.73 6.36
C PRO A 50 -2.43 7.59 6.45
N LEU A 51 -3.14 7.75 5.33
CA LEU A 51 -4.60 7.57 5.27
C LEU A 51 -4.98 6.10 5.49
N LEU A 52 -4.27 5.17 4.83
CA LEU A 52 -4.47 3.73 5.03
C LEU A 52 -4.15 3.32 6.47
N PHE A 53 -3.09 3.87 7.05
CA PHE A 53 -2.74 3.60 8.45
C PHE A 53 -3.82 4.11 9.41
N GLY A 54 -4.29 5.35 9.23
CA GLY A 54 -5.37 5.91 10.03
C GLY A 54 -6.67 5.11 9.91
N ALA A 55 -7.06 4.74 8.69
CA ALA A 55 -8.24 3.92 8.45
C ALA A 55 -8.09 2.51 9.06
N PHE A 56 -6.90 1.91 8.99
CA PHE A 56 -6.62 0.63 9.62
C PHE A 56 -6.69 0.69 11.15
N ALA A 57 -6.18 1.77 11.76
CA ALA A 57 -6.27 1.98 13.21
C ALA A 57 -7.72 2.13 13.67
N LEU A 58 -8.55 2.85 12.91
CA LEU A 58 -9.99 2.95 13.17
C LEU A 58 -10.68 1.60 13.04
N LEU A 59 -10.36 0.83 11.99
CA LEU A 59 -10.89 -0.51 11.78
C LEU A 59 -10.51 -1.45 12.94
N THR A 60 -9.25 -1.42 13.36
CA THR A 60 -8.75 -2.21 14.50
C THR A 60 -9.49 -1.84 15.78
N THR A 61 -9.69 -0.55 16.04
CA THR A 61 -10.46 -0.08 17.19
C THR A 61 -11.89 -0.59 17.13
N ALA A 62 -12.54 -0.51 15.97
CA ALA A 62 -13.89 -1.02 15.78
C ALA A 62 -13.98 -2.54 15.98
N VAL A 63 -12.98 -3.32 15.53
CA VAL A 63 -12.90 -4.77 15.78
C VAL A 63 -12.77 -5.05 17.26
N ILE A 64 -11.85 -4.38 17.96
CA ILE A 64 -11.67 -4.58 19.40
C ILE A 64 -13.00 -4.34 20.11
N LEU A 65 -13.66 -3.20 19.85
CA LEU A 65 -14.96 -2.90 20.45
C LEU A 65 -16.02 -3.95 20.09
N LYS A 66 -16.09 -4.34 18.82
CA LYS A 66 -17.02 -5.36 18.31
C LYS A 66 -16.82 -6.73 18.99
N GLU A 67 -15.60 -7.09 19.36
CA GLU A 67 -15.31 -8.37 19.99
C GLU A 67 -15.38 -8.32 21.53
N GLN A 68 -15.56 -7.13 22.13
CA GLN A 68 -15.66 -6.95 23.58
C GLN A 68 -17.08 -7.22 24.11
N PRO A 69 -17.28 -8.17 25.05
CA PRO A 69 -18.60 -8.47 25.64
C PRO A 69 -19.27 -7.29 26.34
N LEU A 70 -18.48 -6.49 27.07
CA LEU A 70 -18.98 -5.35 27.85
C LEU A 70 -19.56 -4.26 26.95
N PHE A 71 -18.97 -4.08 25.76
CA PHE A 71 -19.39 -3.09 24.78
C PHE A 71 -20.83 -3.32 24.32
N TRP A 72 -21.19 -4.56 23.97
CA TRP A 72 -22.55 -4.88 23.51
C TRP A 72 -23.62 -4.74 24.60
N ARG A 73 -23.24 -4.94 25.86
CA ARG A 73 -24.13 -4.80 27.02
C ARG A 73 -24.27 -3.36 27.52
N ASN A 74 -23.58 -2.40 26.90
CA ASN A 74 -23.42 -1.04 27.43
C ASN A 74 -22.90 -1.03 28.88
N ALA A 75 -22.11 -2.03 29.25
CA ALA A 75 -21.47 -2.12 30.56
C ALA A 75 -20.06 -1.52 30.47
N GLY A 76 -19.51 -0.97 31.56
CA GLY A 76 -18.18 -0.34 31.55
C GLY A 76 -18.14 1.09 31.01
N GLY A 77 -19.30 1.77 30.94
CA GLY A 77 -19.38 3.20 30.61
C GLY A 77 -19.42 3.53 29.11
N TYR A 78 -19.58 2.54 28.23
CA TYR A 78 -19.68 2.79 26.79
C TYR A 78 -21.02 3.48 26.43
N PRO A 79 -20.99 4.56 25.63
CA PRO A 79 -22.20 5.20 25.13
C PRO A 79 -22.99 4.32 24.15
N ILE A 80 -24.33 4.38 24.21
CA ILE A 80 -25.23 3.61 23.33
C ILE A 80 -24.98 3.93 21.84
N TRP A 81 -24.79 5.21 21.50
CA TRP A 81 -24.57 5.64 20.12
C TRP A 81 -23.29 5.06 19.50
N MET A 82 -22.28 4.75 20.32
CA MET A 82 -21.01 4.18 19.88
C MET A 82 -21.20 2.73 19.43
N ARG A 83 -22.00 1.96 20.18
CA ARG A 83 -22.41 0.60 19.82
C ARG A 83 -23.17 0.59 18.49
N ASP A 84 -24.12 1.50 18.33
CA ASP A 84 -24.92 1.57 17.10
C ASP A 84 -24.06 1.97 15.90
N THR A 85 -23.11 2.89 16.10
CA THR A 85 -22.09 3.25 15.09
C THR A 85 -21.28 2.04 14.65
N VAL A 86 -20.70 1.28 15.59
CA VAL A 86 -19.90 0.08 15.26
C VAL A 86 -20.78 -0.95 14.55
N ARG A 87 -22.00 -1.18 15.03
CA ARG A 87 -22.92 -2.15 14.42
C ARG A 87 -23.25 -1.83 12.96
N ILE A 88 -23.51 -0.57 12.65
CA ILE A 88 -23.96 -0.13 11.32
C ILE A 88 -22.77 -0.01 10.35
N PHE A 89 -21.68 0.63 10.79
CA PHE A 89 -20.61 1.04 9.88
C PHE A 89 -19.47 0.03 9.76
N PHE A 90 -19.34 -0.92 10.68
CA PHE A 90 -18.20 -1.85 10.68
C PHE A 90 -18.04 -2.62 9.36
N TRP A 91 -19.07 -3.33 8.92
CA TRP A 91 -18.99 -4.16 7.70
C TRP A 91 -18.81 -3.32 6.43
N PRO A 92 -19.58 -2.24 6.19
CA PRO A 92 -19.32 -1.34 5.08
C PRO A 92 -17.89 -0.79 5.09
N PHE A 93 -17.40 -0.37 6.25
CA PHE A 93 -16.05 0.19 6.38
C PHE A 93 -14.97 -0.85 6.09
N LEU A 94 -15.11 -2.09 6.59
CA LEU A 94 -14.21 -3.19 6.29
C LEU A 94 -14.13 -3.49 4.78
N ILE A 95 -15.29 -3.54 4.10
CA ILE A 95 -15.37 -3.81 2.66
C ILE A 95 -14.70 -2.68 1.87
N ILE A 96 -15.04 -1.42 2.19
CA ILE A 96 -14.46 -0.24 1.53
C ILE A 96 -12.95 -0.20 1.74
N PHE A 97 -12.49 -0.39 2.98
CA PHE A 97 -11.06 -0.41 3.31
C PHE A 97 -10.31 -1.48 2.52
N THR A 98 -10.86 -2.71 2.48
CA THR A 98 -10.26 -3.82 1.73
C THR A 98 -10.18 -3.53 0.23
N GLY A 99 -11.24 -2.95 -0.34
CA GLY A 99 -11.26 -2.52 -1.74
C GLY A 99 -10.22 -1.44 -2.05
N CYS A 100 -10.16 -0.40 -1.21
CA CYS A 100 -9.15 0.66 -1.32
C CYS A 100 -7.72 0.13 -1.17
N LEU A 101 -7.49 -0.81 -0.24
CA LEU A 101 -6.20 -1.46 -0.06
C LEU A 101 -5.81 -2.26 -1.31
N GLY A 102 -6.75 -2.98 -1.93
CA GLY A 102 -6.53 -3.67 -3.20
C GLY A 102 -6.15 -2.73 -4.33
N MET A 103 -6.91 -1.63 -4.51
CA MET A 103 -6.61 -0.62 -5.53
C MET A 103 -5.25 0.07 -5.29
N TRP A 104 -4.93 0.41 -4.05
CA TRP A 104 -3.63 0.99 -3.71
C TRP A 104 -2.49 0.00 -3.95
N SER A 105 -2.69 -1.28 -3.64
CA SER A 105 -1.69 -2.32 -3.87
C SER A 105 -1.34 -2.46 -5.36
N THR A 106 -2.36 -2.54 -6.22
CA THR A 106 -2.14 -2.65 -7.68
C THR A 106 -1.50 -1.38 -8.23
N TRP A 107 -1.92 -0.21 -7.78
CA TRP A 107 -1.35 1.07 -8.20
C TRP A 107 0.12 1.23 -7.78
N LEU A 108 0.45 1.00 -6.51
CA LEU A 108 1.81 1.14 -6.00
C LEU A 108 2.77 0.14 -6.65
N LEU A 109 2.36 -1.12 -6.78
CA LEU A 109 3.18 -2.14 -7.43
C LEU A 109 3.36 -1.82 -8.92
N GLY A 110 2.31 -1.43 -9.64
CA GLY A 110 2.41 -1.00 -11.03
C GLY A 110 3.39 0.17 -11.21
N ALA A 111 3.29 1.19 -10.36
CA ALA A 111 4.20 2.34 -10.38
C ALA A 111 5.65 1.95 -10.05
N ALA A 112 5.86 1.04 -9.09
CA ALA A 112 7.18 0.57 -8.70
C ALA A 112 7.85 -0.30 -9.78
N ALA A 113 7.08 -1.16 -10.46
CA ALA A 113 7.57 -1.99 -11.56
C ALA A 113 8.15 -1.14 -12.69
N ASN A 114 7.48 -0.04 -13.04
CA ASN A 114 7.90 0.88 -14.09
C ASN A 114 9.15 1.70 -13.73
N ARG A 115 9.50 1.80 -12.45
CA ARG A 115 10.65 2.59 -11.97
C ARG A 115 11.94 1.77 -11.80
N GLY A 116 11.85 0.45 -11.62
CA GLY A 116 12.98 -0.45 -11.36
C GLY A 116 13.72 -0.24 -10.02
N ARG A 117 13.68 0.98 -9.47
CA ARG A 117 14.14 1.32 -8.10
C ARG A 117 12.94 1.31 -7.16
N SER A 118 13.14 0.83 -5.93
CA SER A 118 12.16 0.75 -4.82
C SER A 118 11.09 -0.35 -4.87
N TRP A 119 11.16 -1.30 -5.80
CA TRP A 119 10.26 -2.47 -5.85
C TRP A 119 10.17 -3.21 -4.50
N GLY A 120 11.31 -3.47 -3.86
CA GLY A 120 11.36 -4.15 -2.56
C GLY A 120 10.56 -3.41 -1.47
N SER A 121 10.72 -2.09 -1.35
CA SER A 121 9.97 -1.29 -0.37
C SER A 121 8.47 -1.31 -0.63
N SER A 122 8.06 -1.24 -1.90
CA SER A 122 6.65 -1.31 -2.29
C SER A 122 6.03 -2.67 -1.97
N VAL A 123 6.73 -3.77 -2.30
CA VAL A 123 6.27 -5.13 -1.94
C VAL A 123 6.14 -5.28 -0.44
N THR A 124 7.17 -4.89 0.32
CA THR A 124 7.14 -4.95 1.80
C THR A 124 5.97 -4.16 2.39
N ALA A 125 5.70 -2.95 1.88
CA ALA A 125 4.58 -2.13 2.35
C ALA A 125 3.23 -2.81 2.06
N VAL A 126 3.02 -3.28 0.83
CA VAL A 126 1.80 -4.00 0.44
C VAL A 126 1.60 -5.26 1.28
N THR A 127 2.62 -6.10 1.39
CA THR A 127 2.58 -7.32 2.20
C THR A 127 2.30 -6.99 3.67
N GLY A 128 2.91 -5.95 4.22
CA GLY A 128 2.69 -5.51 5.60
C GLY A 128 1.23 -5.15 5.88
N PHE A 129 0.59 -4.36 5.00
CA PHE A 129 -0.82 -4.01 5.17
C PHE A 129 -1.76 -5.20 5.02
N TRP A 130 -1.52 -6.08 4.03
CA TRP A 130 -2.34 -7.30 3.87
C TRP A 130 -2.16 -8.28 5.02
N ALA A 131 -0.94 -8.44 5.54
CA ALA A 131 -0.68 -9.25 6.72
C ALA A 131 -1.39 -8.67 7.95
N ALA A 132 -1.36 -7.36 8.13
CA ALA A 132 -2.07 -6.69 9.23
C ALA A 132 -3.59 -6.89 9.13
N LEU A 133 -4.18 -6.72 7.94
CA LEU A 133 -5.60 -6.99 7.70
C LEU A 133 -5.94 -8.47 7.91
N GLY A 134 -5.12 -9.38 7.39
CA GLY A 134 -5.28 -10.82 7.59
C GLY A 134 -5.21 -11.22 9.06
N GLY A 135 -4.28 -10.65 9.83
CA GLY A 135 -4.19 -10.85 11.27
C GLY A 135 -5.42 -10.33 12.02
N LEU A 136 -5.97 -9.19 11.60
CA LEU A 136 -7.21 -8.65 12.16
C LEU A 136 -8.42 -9.55 11.87
N MET A 137 -8.53 -10.07 10.64
CA MET A 137 -9.60 -11.02 10.27
C MET A 137 -9.44 -12.34 11.02
N PHE A 138 -8.20 -12.83 11.15
CA PHE A 138 -7.90 -14.03 11.92
C PHE A 138 -8.29 -13.85 13.38
N TYR A 139 -7.97 -12.71 14.00
CA TYR A 139 -8.38 -12.39 15.37
C TYR A 139 -9.90 -12.46 15.53
N MET A 140 -10.67 -11.88 14.61
CA MET A 140 -12.13 -11.95 14.64
C MET A 140 -12.65 -13.38 14.52
N VAL A 141 -12.09 -14.19 13.61
CA VAL A 141 -12.52 -15.57 13.42
C VAL A 141 -12.13 -16.42 14.63
N TRP A 142 -10.89 -16.28 15.12
CA TRP A 142 -10.35 -17.04 16.24
C TRP A 142 -11.19 -16.83 17.51
N ASN A 143 -11.51 -15.58 17.84
CA ASN A 143 -12.34 -15.25 19.00
C ASN A 143 -13.75 -15.85 18.92
N ASN A 144 -14.22 -16.15 17.69
CA ASN A 144 -15.52 -16.79 17.48
C ASN A 144 -15.42 -18.30 17.32
N LEU A 145 -14.25 -18.83 16.97
CA LEU A 145 -14.00 -20.26 16.89
C LEU A 145 -14.11 -20.91 18.27
N GLU A 146 -13.54 -20.27 19.30
CA GLU A 146 -13.64 -20.72 20.70
C GLU A 146 -15.12 -20.86 21.13
N ASN A 147 -15.95 -19.86 20.80
CA ASN A 147 -17.40 -19.92 21.06
C ASN A 147 -18.06 -21.14 20.39
N VAL A 148 -17.73 -21.42 19.13
CA VAL A 148 -18.33 -22.53 18.38
C VAL A 148 -17.83 -23.87 18.91
N THR A 149 -16.56 -24.00 19.27
CA THR A 149 -16.01 -25.23 19.84
C THR A 149 -16.63 -25.56 21.20
N ASP A 150 -17.05 -24.54 21.95
CA ASP A 150 -17.77 -24.70 23.23
C ASP A 150 -19.28 -24.94 23.05
N GLY A 151 -19.75 -25.10 21.80
CA GLY A 151 -21.16 -25.34 21.48
C GLY A 151 -22.05 -24.09 21.55
N HIS A 152 -21.46 -22.90 21.62
CA HIS A 152 -22.18 -21.64 21.56
C HIS A 152 -22.36 -21.15 20.12
N HIS A 153 -23.28 -20.21 19.92
CA HIS A 153 -23.46 -19.57 18.62
C HIS A 153 -22.35 -18.56 18.32
N TRP A 154 -22.20 -18.21 17.04
CA TRP A 154 -21.28 -17.18 16.58
C TRP A 154 -21.57 -15.84 17.28
N HIS A 155 -20.54 -15.14 17.75
CA HIS A 155 -20.66 -13.92 18.58
C HIS A 155 -21.33 -14.14 19.95
N TYR A 156 -21.26 -15.35 20.51
CA TYR A 156 -21.68 -15.56 21.89
C TYR A 156 -20.76 -14.83 22.88
N HIS A 157 -21.38 -14.28 23.92
CA HIS A 157 -20.68 -13.62 25.02
C HIS A 157 -21.24 -14.11 26.34
N ASN A 158 -20.44 -14.88 27.10
CA ASN A 158 -20.87 -15.48 28.36
C ASN A 158 -21.27 -14.40 29.39
N PRO A 159 -22.47 -14.45 29.98
CA PRO A 159 -22.88 -13.51 31.04
C PRO A 159 -22.11 -13.64 32.36
N SER A 160 -21.60 -14.83 32.69
CA SER A 160 -21.03 -15.10 34.01
C SER A 160 -19.54 -14.80 34.17
N SER A 161 -18.79 -14.59 33.07
CA SER A 161 -17.34 -14.31 33.12
C SER A 161 -16.96 -12.94 33.70
N LEU A 162 -17.94 -12.10 34.04
CA LEU A 162 -17.75 -10.71 34.47
C LEU A 162 -18.14 -10.44 35.94
N VAL A 163 -18.46 -11.49 36.71
CA VAL A 163 -18.81 -11.40 38.15
C VAL A 163 -17.65 -11.88 39.04
N ARG A 164 -16.40 -11.60 38.66
CA ARG A 164 -15.23 -11.86 39.53
C ARG A 164 -14.68 -10.57 40.10
#